data_AF-A0AAP0BJU7-F1
#
_entry.id   AF-A0AAP0BJU7-F1
#
_cell.length_a   1.000
_cell.length_b   1.000
_cell.length_c   1.000
_cell.angle_alpha   90.00
_cell.angle_beta   90.00
_cell.angle_gamma   90.00
#
_symmetry.space_group_name_H-M   'P 1'
#
loop_
_entity.id
_entity.type
_entity.pdbx_description
1 polymer ?
#
loop_
_entity_poly.entity_id
_entity_poly.type
_entity_poly.pdbx_seq_one_letter_code
_entity_poly.pdbx_strand_id
1 'polypeptide(L)'
;MGSVDLRRMLWFSAIVRLFLLIYGEWQDTHMEVRYTDVDYFVFSDAAAMVATGKSPFERSTYRYSPLLAFLLVPNFIIHRSWGKLLFSSAGTKFWQNFGKIYTLPGEKFPRE
;
A
#
# COMPACT_ATOMS: atom_id res chain seq x y z
N MET A 1 36.78 -9.79 -7.48
CA MET A 1 35.33 -9.49 -7.46
C MET A 1 35.09 -8.51 -6.34
N GLY A 2 34.71 -7.26 -6.64
CA GLY A 2 34.54 -6.23 -5.60
C GLY A 2 33.47 -6.66 -4.60
N SER A 3 33.80 -6.60 -3.32
CA SER A 3 32.86 -6.84 -2.22
C SER A 3 31.73 -5.82 -2.33
N VAL A 4 30.55 -6.27 -2.77
CA VAL A 4 29.38 -5.42 -2.84
C VAL A 4 28.94 -5.15 -1.41
N ASP A 5 29.07 -3.90 -0.97
CA ASP A 5 28.75 -3.49 0.38
C ASP A 5 27.22 -3.45 0.56
N LEU A 6 26.71 -4.24 1.52
CA LEU A 6 25.28 -4.35 1.78
C LEU A 6 24.64 -3.00 2.11
N ARG A 7 25.34 -2.13 2.85
CA ARG A 7 24.83 -0.80 3.19
C ARG A 7 24.67 0.05 1.93
N ARG A 8 25.63 0.02 1.00
CA ARG A 8 25.50 0.69 -0.30
C ARG A 8 24.33 0.15 -1.13
N MET A 9 24.14 -1.17 -1.16
CA MET A 9 23.00 -1.78 -1.86
C MET A 9 21.66 -1.36 -1.26
N LEU A 10 21.55 -1.35 0.07
CA LEU A 10 20.33 -0.92 0.77
C LEU A 10 20.01 0.55 0.49
N TRP A 11 21.01 1.44 0.55
CA TRP A 11 20.82 2.86 0.22
C TRP A 11 20.42 3.08 -1.24
N PHE A 12 21.11 2.43 -2.18
CA PHE A 12 20.77 2.50 -3.59
C PHE A 12 19.32 2.04 -3.84
N SER A 13 18.95 0.91 -3.23
CA SER A 13 17.61 0.35 -3.34
C SER A 13 16.53 1.25 -2.71
N ALA A 14 16.85 1.95 -1.60
CA ALA A 14 15.95 2.92 -0.98
C ALA A 14 15.75 4.16 -1.85
N ILE A 15 16.82 4.68 -2.47
CA ILE A 15 16.78 5.83 -3.37
C ILE A 15 15.91 5.51 -4.60
N VAL A 16 16.14 4.36 -5.24
CA VAL A 16 15.36 3.94 -6.42
C VAL A 16 13.87 3.82 -6.06
N ARG A 17 13.53 3.23 -4.90
CA ARG A 17 12.14 3.15 -4.44
C ARG A 17 11.51 4.52 -4.22
N LEU A 18 12.24 5.44 -3.57
CA LEU A 18 11.75 6.79 -3.33
C LEU A 18 11.53 7.54 -4.65
N PHE A 19 12.45 7.40 -5.61
CA PHE A 19 12.32 7.99 -6.93
C PHE A 19 11.07 7.48 -7.67
N LEU A 20 10.84 6.16 -7.68
CA LEU A 20 9.66 5.57 -8.31
C LEU A 20 8.35 6.01 -7.63
N LEU A 21 8.36 6.19 -6.30
CA LEU A 21 7.20 6.72 -5.58
C LEU A 21 6.86 8.14 -5.99
N ILE A 22 7.87 9.03 -6.06
CA ILE A 22 7.68 10.42 -6.51
C ILE A 22 7.22 10.46 -7.97
N TYR A 23 7.84 9.63 -8.82
CA TYR A 23 7.43 9.51 -10.21
C TYR A 23 5.98 9.03 -10.35
N GLY A 24 5.55 8.05 -9.55
CA GLY A 24 4.17 7.57 -9.54
C GLY A 24 3.16 8.65 -9.14
N GLU A 25 3.48 9.49 -8.13
CA GLU A 25 2.62 10.64 -7.77
C GLU A 25 2.56 11.69 -8.88
N TRP A 26 3.68 11.95 -9.55
CA TRP A 26 3.71 12.85 -10.70
C TRP A 26 2.88 12.30 -11.87
N GLN A 27 3.02 11.01 -12.17
CA GLN A 27 2.23 10.32 -13.19
C GLN A 27 0.73 10.37 -12.87
N ASP A 28 0.33 10.11 -11.62
CA ASP A 28 -1.07 10.15 -11.19
C ASP A 28 -1.73 11.53 -11.37
N THR A 29 -0.94 12.61 -11.38
CA THR A 29 -1.42 13.99 -11.50
C THR A 29 -1.36 14.53 -12.92
N HIS A 30 -0.43 14.04 -13.75
CA HIS A 30 -0.19 14.58 -15.10
C HIS A 30 -0.69 13.68 -16.23
N MET A 31 -0.98 12.40 -15.97
CA MET A 31 -1.43 11.44 -16.99
C MET A 31 -2.87 11.00 -16.73
N GLU A 32 -3.60 10.69 -17.81
CA GLU A 32 -4.97 10.17 -17.73
C GLU A 32 -5.01 8.77 -17.10
N VAL A 33 -4.00 7.94 -17.41
CA VAL A 33 -3.82 6.62 -16.80
C VAL A 33 -3.05 6.75 -15.50
N ARG A 34 -3.75 6.49 -14.39
CA ARG A 34 -3.18 6.53 -13.04
C ARG A 34 -2.26 5.32 -12.80
N TYR A 35 -1.16 5.59 -12.14
CA TYR A 35 -0.21 4.59 -11.64
C TYR A 35 -0.71 3.94 -10.34
N THR A 36 -1.44 4.68 -9.51
CA THR A 36 -2.01 4.16 -8.27
C THR A 36 -3.32 3.42 -8.52
N ASP A 37 -3.38 2.16 -8.09
CA ASP A 37 -4.58 1.33 -8.14
C ASP A 37 -5.75 1.92 -7.36
N VAL A 38 -6.98 1.66 -7.84
CA VAL A 38 -8.22 2.14 -7.21
C VAL A 38 -8.37 1.62 -5.77
N ASP A 39 -7.85 0.41 -5.51
CA ASP A 39 -7.86 -0.22 -4.18
C ASP A 39 -7.16 0.62 -3.14
N TYR A 40 -6.12 1.37 -3.53
CA TYR A 40 -5.43 2.27 -2.63
C TYR A 40 -6.33 3.37 -2.05
N PHE A 41 -7.28 3.85 -2.85
CA PHE A 41 -8.29 4.82 -2.42
C PHE A 41 -9.30 4.15 -1.46
N VAL A 42 -9.75 2.93 -1.79
CA VAL A 42 -10.66 2.16 -0.94
C VAL A 42 -10.06 1.90 0.45
N PHE A 43 -8.76 1.58 0.52
CA PHE A 43 -8.05 1.43 1.79
C PHE A 43 -7.95 2.74 2.57
N SER A 44 -7.65 3.83 1.87
CA SER A 44 -7.50 5.14 2.49
C SER A 44 -8.82 5.67 3.05
N ASP A 45 -9.94 5.41 2.36
CA ASP A 45 -11.28 5.72 2.85
C ASP A 45 -11.64 4.89 4.08
N ALA A 46 -11.37 3.59 4.07
CA ALA A 46 -11.60 2.74 5.23
C ALA A 46 -10.72 3.13 6.42
N ALA A 47 -9.47 3.53 6.17
CA ALA A 47 -8.57 4.08 7.18
C ALA A 47 -9.11 5.39 7.77
N ALA A 48 -9.70 6.27 6.96
CA ALA A 48 -10.35 7.48 7.43
C ALA A 48 -11.59 7.16 8.30
N MET A 49 -12.40 6.16 7.92
CA MET A 49 -13.51 5.69 8.76
C MET A 49 -13.02 5.23 10.12
N VAL A 50 -11.98 4.40 10.15
CA VAL A 50 -11.35 3.92 11.40
C VAL A 50 -10.81 5.10 12.23
N ALA A 51 -10.16 6.08 11.60
CA ALA A 51 -9.67 7.27 12.29
C ALA A 51 -10.79 8.09 12.93
N THR A 52 -12.00 8.07 12.35
CA THR A 52 -13.20 8.71 12.91
C THR A 52 -13.96 7.83 13.92
N GLY A 53 -13.43 6.66 14.29
CA GLY A 53 -14.07 5.74 15.24
C GLY A 53 -15.17 4.86 14.65
N LYS A 54 -15.29 4.82 13.31
CA LYS A 54 -16.27 4.01 12.58
C LYS A 54 -15.67 2.67 12.16
N SER A 55 -16.53 1.73 11.78
CA SER A 55 -16.07 0.44 11.26
C SER A 55 -15.54 0.60 9.83
N PRO A 56 -14.41 -0.04 9.45
CA PRO A 56 -13.90 0.00 8.07
C PRO A 56 -14.86 -0.64 7.06
N PHE A 57 -15.76 -1.51 7.52
CA PHE A 57 -16.78 -2.15 6.70
C PHE A 57 -18.01 -1.29 6.43
N GLU A 58 -18.12 -0.10 7.04
CA GLU A 58 -19.15 0.87 6.65
C GLU A 58 -18.95 1.33 5.20
N ARG A 59 -17.75 1.15 4.64
CA ARG A 59 -17.50 1.23 3.21
C ARG A 59 -17.94 -0.06 2.52
N SER A 60 -19.01 0.01 1.74
CA SER A 60 -19.56 -1.14 1.00
C SER A 60 -18.58 -1.80 0.01
N THR A 61 -17.58 -1.07 -0.47
CA THR A 61 -16.55 -1.60 -1.39
C THR A 61 -15.32 -2.14 -0.68
N TYR A 62 -15.25 -2.09 0.65
CA TYR A 62 -14.10 -2.56 1.42
C TYR A 62 -14.16 -4.08 1.65
N ARG A 63 -13.26 -4.81 0.99
CA ARG A 63 -13.23 -6.29 0.99
C ARG A 63 -12.04 -6.89 1.74
N TYR A 64 -11.28 -6.06 2.45
CA TYR A 64 -10.01 -6.44 3.05
C TYR A 64 -10.14 -6.49 4.57
N SER A 65 -9.13 -7.00 5.26
CA SER A 65 -9.19 -7.08 6.72
C SER A 65 -9.18 -5.70 7.38
N PRO A 66 -9.93 -5.51 8.48
CA PRO A 66 -9.87 -4.29 9.28
C PRO A 66 -8.45 -3.90 9.67
N LEU A 67 -7.57 -4.89 9.91
CA LEU A 67 -6.18 -4.63 10.31
C LEU A 67 -5.42 -3.80 9.27
N LEU A 68 -5.70 -4.01 7.98
CA LEU A 68 -5.11 -3.21 6.91
C LEU A 68 -5.58 -1.75 6.97
N ALA A 69 -6.87 -1.51 7.25
CA ALA A 69 -7.40 -0.17 7.45
C ALA A 69 -6.74 0.52 8.66
N PHE A 70 -6.56 -0.19 9.78
CA PHE A 70 -5.85 0.33 10.96
C PHE A 70 -4.40 0.71 10.64
N LEU A 71 -3.68 -0.13 9.89
CA LEU A 71 -2.28 0.11 9.52
C LEU A 71 -2.12 1.33 8.59
N LEU A 72 -3.17 1.67 7.84
CA LEU A 72 -3.22 2.79 6.91
C LEU A 72 -3.90 4.03 7.49
N VAL A 73 -4.31 4.03 8.77
CA VAL A 73 -4.80 5.23 9.47
C VAL A 73 -3.86 6.44 9.27
N PRO A 74 -2.51 6.30 9.31
CA PRO A 74 -1.58 7.39 9.03
C PRO A 74 -1.72 8.01 7.62
N ASN A 75 -2.33 7.33 6.63
CA ASN A 75 -2.63 7.91 5.32
C ASN A 75 -3.52 9.16 5.44
N PHE A 76 -4.47 9.13 6.38
CA PHE A 76 -5.43 10.21 6.57
C PHE A 76 -4.86 11.34 7.44
N ILE A 77 -4.07 11.00 8.45
CA ILE A 77 -3.54 11.95 9.46
C ILE A 77 -2.23 12.63 9.04
N ILE A 78 -1.35 11.94 8.32
CA ILE A 78 0.01 12.43 8.02
C ILE A 78 0.13 12.79 6.54
N HIS A 79 0.04 11.79 5.66
CA HIS A 79 0.17 11.99 4.23
C HIS A 79 -0.40 10.81 3.47
N ARG A 80 -1.08 11.10 2.36
CA ARG A 80 -1.73 10.08 1.52
C ARG A 80 -0.77 9.01 1.04
N SER A 81 0.51 9.30 0.86
CA SER A 81 1.53 8.34 0.40
C SER A 81 2.12 7.43 1.49
N TRP A 82 1.69 7.54 2.77
CA TRP A 82 2.19 6.67 3.85
C TRP A 82 2.08 5.19 3.50
N GLY A 83 0.92 4.77 3.00
CA GLY A 83 0.71 3.39 2.58
C GLY A 83 1.65 2.98 1.46
N LYS A 84 1.93 3.86 0.49
CA LYS A 84 2.87 3.55 -0.60
C LYS A 84 4.28 3.31 -0.07
N LEU A 85 4.71 4.06 0.95
CA LEU A 85 5.99 3.85 1.63
C LEU A 85 6.02 2.52 2.39
N LEU A 86 4.96 2.21 3.14
CA LEU A 86 4.80 0.95 3.84
C LEU A 86 4.87 -0.24 2.88
N PHE A 87 4.10 -0.20 1.79
CA PHE A 87 4.08 -1.23 0.75
C PHE A 87 5.47 -1.42 0.11
N SER A 88 6.16 -0.32 -0.17
CA SER A 88 7.50 -0.31 -0.79
C SER A 88 8.61 -0.82 0.14
N SER A 89 8.45 -0.62 1.46
CA SER A 89 9.41 -1.08 2.48
C SER A 89 9.29 -2.59 2.78
N ALA A 90 8.08 -3.12 2.69
CA ALA A 90 7.82 -4.53 2.97
C ALA A 90 8.10 -5.40 1.74
N GLY A 91 8.81 -6.52 1.96
CA GLY A 91 9.17 -7.44 0.87
C GLY A 91 7.95 -8.08 0.20
N THR A 92 8.06 -8.46 -1.07
CA THR A 92 7.01 -9.17 -1.81
C THR A 92 6.50 -10.42 -1.10
N LYS A 93 7.39 -11.14 -0.39
CA LYS A 93 7.02 -12.32 0.40
C LYS A 93 6.20 -11.97 1.65
N PHE A 94 6.46 -10.82 2.26
CA PHE A 94 5.63 -10.30 3.34
C PHE A 94 4.21 -10.09 2.82
N TRP A 95 4.04 -9.35 1.73
CA TRP A 95 2.72 -9.09 1.15
C TRP A 95 2.00 -10.32 0.60
N GLN A 96 2.72 -11.30 0.06
CA GLN A 96 2.12 -12.58 -0.35
C GLN A 96 1.58 -13.37 0.85
N ASN A 97 2.35 -13.42 1.95
CA ASN A 97 1.89 -14.08 3.17
C ASN A 97 0.81 -13.27 3.87
N PHE A 98 0.90 -11.94 3.82
CA PHE A 98 -0.13 -11.02 4.25
C PHE A 98 -1.42 -11.40 3.50
N GLY A 99 -1.44 -11.34 2.16
CA GLY A 99 -2.60 -11.69 1.34
C GLY A 99 -3.24 -13.04 1.67
N LYS A 100 -2.44 -14.09 1.96
CA LYS A 100 -2.95 -15.39 2.41
C LYS A 100 -3.66 -15.37 3.77
N ILE A 101 -3.24 -14.49 4.68
CA ILE A 101 -3.90 -14.27 5.98
C ILE A 101 -5.20 -13.46 5.79
N TYR A 102 -5.30 -12.67 4.71
CA TYR A 102 -6.47 -11.81 4.43
C TYR A 102 -7.53 -12.42 3.53
N THR A 103 -7.26 -13.54 2.88
CA THR A 103 -8.30 -14.29 2.17
C THR A 103 -9.15 -15.03 3.20
N LEU A 104 -10.38 -14.54 3.44
CA LEU A 104 -11.39 -15.31 4.16
C LEU A 104 -11.54 -16.68 3.47
N PRO A 105 -11.63 -17.80 4.21
CA PRO A 105 -11.75 -19.12 3.59
C PRO A 105 -13.02 -19.19 2.74
N GLY A 106 -12.87 -19.02 1.42
CA GLY A 106 -13.98 -19.05 0.46
C GLY A 106 -13.91 -18.03 -0.69
N GLU A 107 -13.22 -16.90 -0.55
CA GLU A 107 -13.12 -15.92 -1.65
C GLU A 107 -11.93 -16.21 -2.57
N LYS A 108 -12.22 -16.75 -3.75
CA LYS A 108 -11.24 -16.81 -4.84
C LYS A 108 -11.11 -15.42 -5.44
N PHE A 109 -9.87 -14.93 -5.57
CA PHE A 109 -9.56 -13.77 -6.40
C PHE A 109 -10.25 -13.92 -7.76
N PRO A 110 -11.13 -12.99 -8.20
CA PRO A 110 -11.53 -12.95 -9.59
C PRO A 110 -10.26 -12.74 -10.41
N ARG A 111 -9.91 -13.76 -11.20
CA ARG A 111 -8.98 -13.60 -12.30
C ARG A 111 -9.81 -13.05 -13.44
N GLU A 112 -9.86 -11.73 -13.53
CA GLU A 112 -10.26 -11.01 -14.74
C GLU A 112 -9.00 -10.46 -15.41
#